data_AF-A0A968ZR41-F1
#
_entry.id   AF-A0A968ZR41-F1
#
_cell.length_a   1.000
_cell.length_b   1.000
_cell.length_c   1.000
_cell.angle_alpha   90.00
_cell.angle_beta   90.00
_cell.angle_gamma   90.00
#
_symmetry.space_group_name_H-M   'P 1'
#
loop_
_entity.id
_entity.type
_entity.pdbx_description
1 polymer ?
#
loop_
_entity_poly.entity_id
_entity_poly.type
_entity_poly.pdbx_seq_one_letter_code
_entity_poly.pdbx_strand_id
1 'polypeptide(L)'
;MAAVESRITVITVDELDIQAQAVFPLSDQILARLLKQIRRQQPRVIGLDIFRDFPVEPGQEELMNVFRETQNLVAIEKLVGTQISAPSALTNPQQQGFADQVIDRDGTVRRGLLSLYLEDELHISFALQIALRYLGADGIVPEPLEHDKIRLGRSTLVPLTSNSGGYVRADVGGYQVLMNYHGDTDRFLSFSLQAALMGRIPDDAIRDRIVLIGTTAPTVNDLLLTPFSRKINSIPNQMPGVFVHANLISQLLSAALEGRSLMRVWPSMINYLWVVFWTVLGTAIGGLSRLNWKWVLVFLGLSFGLVGMGYVAFLLCWWIPIVPATIAFWTSTLIVTLLFARQSEHLWLRQTVTEILSEQTKNPAATKIALEYLKQGENPKNKRVIDSMVAASKTGSPQLGRKRDS
;
A
#
# COMPACT_ATOMS: atom_id res chain seq x y z
N MET A 1 18.05 -8.89 -2.44
CA MET A 1 17.15 -8.87 -3.61
C MET A 1 16.44 -10.20 -3.68
N ALA A 2 15.17 -10.25 -4.10
CA ALA A 2 14.47 -11.52 -4.28
C ALA A 2 15.18 -12.38 -5.33
N ALA A 3 15.20 -13.69 -5.11
CA ALA A 3 15.64 -14.66 -6.11
C ALA A 3 14.69 -14.61 -7.33
N VAL A 4 15.18 -15.04 -8.49
CA VAL A 4 14.32 -15.19 -9.68
C VAL A 4 13.20 -16.18 -9.35
N GLU A 5 11.94 -15.80 -9.62
CA GLU A 5 10.80 -16.68 -9.49
C GLU A 5 10.94 -17.81 -10.49
N SER A 6 11.20 -19.01 -10.00
CA SER A 6 11.49 -20.15 -10.85
C SER A 6 10.20 -20.77 -11.38
N ARG A 7 9.06 -20.70 -10.68
CA ARG A 7 7.83 -21.39 -11.08
C ARG A 7 7.12 -20.75 -12.28
N ILE A 8 7.48 -19.51 -12.63
CA ILE A 8 6.79 -18.70 -13.63
C ILE A 8 7.79 -18.26 -14.70
N THR A 9 7.47 -18.58 -15.94
CA THR A 9 8.18 -18.10 -17.13
C THR A 9 7.25 -17.20 -17.93
N VAL A 10 7.76 -16.06 -18.38
CA VAL A 10 7.00 -15.08 -19.17
C VAL A 10 7.53 -15.09 -20.61
N ILE A 11 6.63 -15.28 -21.57
CA ILE A 11 6.90 -15.10 -22.99
C ILE A 11 6.37 -13.73 -23.37
N THR A 12 7.29 -12.84 -23.69
CA THR A 12 6.99 -11.43 -23.98
C THR A 12 6.77 -11.23 -25.46
N VAL A 13 5.76 -10.44 -25.82
CA VAL A 13 5.57 -9.90 -27.17
C VAL A 13 5.97 -8.42 -27.12
N ASP A 14 7.19 -8.12 -27.56
CA ASP A 14 7.73 -6.76 -27.57
C ASP A 14 7.61 -6.07 -28.95
N GLU A 15 8.14 -4.85 -29.06
CA GLU A 15 8.08 -4.07 -30.31
C GLU A 15 8.88 -4.74 -31.44
N LEU A 16 9.99 -5.42 -31.13
CA LEU A 16 10.81 -6.12 -32.12
C LEU A 16 10.07 -7.35 -32.63
N ASP A 17 9.38 -8.07 -31.74
CA ASP A 17 8.52 -9.19 -32.12
C ASP A 17 7.38 -8.73 -33.04
N ILE A 18 6.70 -7.62 -32.70
CA ILE A 18 5.63 -7.04 -33.53
C ILE A 18 6.16 -6.67 -34.93
N GLN A 19 7.30 -5.98 -34.99
CA GLN A 19 7.93 -5.60 -36.26
C GLN A 19 8.37 -6.82 -37.06
N ALA A 20 8.93 -7.85 -36.40
CA ALA A 20 9.36 -9.08 -37.06
C ALA A 20 8.20 -9.89 -37.63
N GLN A 21 7.01 -9.85 -37.01
CA GLN A 21 5.81 -10.47 -37.55
C GLN A 21 5.12 -9.61 -38.62
N ALA A 22 5.45 -8.32 -38.71
CA ALA A 22 4.83 -7.34 -39.61
C ALA A 22 3.30 -7.26 -39.51
N VAL A 23 2.72 -7.68 -38.39
CA VAL A 23 1.27 -7.65 -38.12
C VAL A 23 1.02 -7.50 -36.62
N PHE A 24 0.10 -6.60 -36.27
CA PHE A 24 -0.45 -6.49 -34.93
C PHE A 24 -1.95 -6.15 -34.99
N PRO A 25 -2.82 -6.80 -34.19
CA PRO A 25 -2.55 -7.90 -33.26
C PRO A 25 -1.93 -9.14 -33.95
N LEU A 26 -1.23 -9.99 -33.18
CA LEU A 26 -0.66 -11.24 -33.73
C LEU A 26 -1.77 -12.08 -34.40
N SER A 27 -1.50 -12.68 -35.56
CA SER A 27 -2.47 -13.55 -36.23
C SER A 27 -2.74 -14.84 -35.45
N ASP A 28 -3.90 -15.43 -35.70
CA ASP A 28 -4.34 -16.67 -35.04
C ASP A 28 -3.39 -17.83 -35.36
N GLN A 29 -2.83 -17.87 -36.57
CA GLN A 29 -1.80 -18.82 -36.96
C GLN A 29 -0.53 -18.70 -36.11
N ILE A 30 -0.10 -17.47 -35.79
CA ILE A 30 1.09 -17.24 -34.96
C ILE A 30 0.82 -17.70 -33.52
N LEU A 31 -0.34 -17.33 -32.95
CA LEU A 31 -0.73 -17.77 -31.61
C LEU A 31 -0.88 -19.29 -31.53
N ALA A 32 -1.51 -19.92 -32.53
CA ALA A 32 -1.66 -21.37 -32.59
C ALA A 32 -0.29 -22.07 -32.64
N ARG A 33 0.64 -21.55 -33.46
CA ARG A 33 2.00 -22.07 -33.54
C ARG A 33 2.75 -21.93 -32.22
N LEU A 34 2.65 -20.77 -31.58
CA LEU A 34 3.26 -20.50 -30.28
C LEU A 34 2.77 -21.48 -29.22
N LEU A 35 1.45 -21.59 -29.06
CA LEU A 35 0.82 -22.48 -28.08
C LEU A 35 1.17 -23.94 -28.35
N LYS A 36 1.22 -24.38 -29.61
CA LYS A 36 1.68 -25.73 -29.97
C LYS A 36 3.14 -25.97 -29.57
N GLN A 37 4.04 -25.01 -29.75
CA GLN A 37 5.44 -25.15 -29.35
C GLN A 37 5.58 -25.22 -27.82
N ILE A 38 4.93 -24.32 -27.10
CA ILE A 38 4.93 -24.31 -25.63
C ILE A 38 4.36 -25.63 -25.08
N ARG A 39 3.21 -26.09 -25.62
CA ARG A 39 2.54 -27.32 -25.18
C ARG A 39 3.43 -28.56 -25.31
N ARG A 40 4.33 -28.62 -26.30
CA ARG A 40 5.27 -29.75 -26.48
C ARG A 40 6.22 -29.94 -25.30
N GLN A 41 6.57 -28.86 -24.60
CA GLN A 41 7.44 -28.91 -23.43
C GLN A 41 6.67 -29.20 -22.12
N GLN A 42 5.36 -29.46 -22.21
CA GLN A 42 4.50 -29.87 -21.09
C GLN A 42 4.53 -28.91 -19.90
N PRO A 43 4.15 -27.63 -20.08
CA PRO A 43 3.94 -26.74 -18.95
C PRO A 43 2.78 -27.20 -18.09
N ARG A 44 2.80 -26.82 -16.82
CA ARG A 44 1.72 -27.13 -15.89
C ARG A 44 0.48 -26.30 -16.17
N VAL A 45 0.66 -25.01 -16.42
CA VAL A 45 -0.40 -24.06 -16.79
C VAL A 45 0.13 -23.08 -17.82
N ILE A 46 -0.68 -22.72 -18.81
CA ILE A 46 -0.42 -21.65 -19.77
C ILE A 46 -1.43 -20.54 -19.50
N GLY A 47 -0.96 -19.31 -19.28
CA GLY A 47 -1.80 -18.12 -19.20
C GLY A 47 -1.60 -17.27 -20.44
N LEU A 48 -2.68 -16.98 -21.17
CA LEU A 48 -2.67 -16.09 -22.33
C LEU A 48 -3.27 -14.74 -21.96
N ASP A 49 -2.39 -13.78 -21.68
CA ASP A 49 -2.69 -12.38 -21.39
C ASP A 49 -2.67 -11.54 -22.69
N ILE A 50 -3.47 -11.98 -23.66
CA ILE A 50 -3.68 -11.33 -24.94
C ILE A 50 -5.16 -11.50 -25.29
N PHE A 51 -5.88 -10.38 -25.46
CA PHE A 51 -7.28 -10.43 -25.86
C PHE A 51 -7.45 -11.09 -27.23
N ARG A 52 -8.47 -11.94 -27.34
CA ARG A 52 -8.79 -12.68 -28.57
C ARG A 52 -10.29 -13.00 -28.66
N ASP A 53 -11.10 -11.96 -28.56
CA ASP A 53 -12.57 -12.00 -28.66
C ASP A 53 -13.08 -12.16 -30.10
N PHE A 54 -12.30 -11.73 -31.10
CA PHE A 54 -12.57 -11.93 -32.52
C PHE A 54 -11.38 -12.56 -33.28
N PRO A 55 -11.63 -13.19 -34.44
CA PRO A 55 -10.58 -13.79 -35.26
C PRO A 55 -9.59 -12.78 -35.81
N VAL A 56 -8.31 -13.17 -35.89
CA VAL A 56 -7.28 -12.40 -36.60
C VAL A 56 -6.61 -13.30 -37.63
N GLU A 57 -7.10 -13.23 -38.86
CA GLU A 57 -6.62 -14.08 -39.94
C GLU A 57 -5.12 -13.86 -40.26
N PRO A 58 -4.42 -14.88 -40.78
CA PRO A 58 -4.90 -16.25 -41.03
C PRO A 58 -4.92 -17.12 -39.77
N GLY A 59 -5.74 -18.19 -39.76
CA GLY A 59 -5.53 -19.36 -38.90
C GLY A 59 -6.52 -19.56 -37.76
N GLN A 60 -7.71 -18.96 -37.85
CA GLN A 60 -8.74 -19.05 -36.82
C GLN A 60 -9.06 -20.50 -36.44
N GLU A 61 -9.35 -21.37 -37.42
CA GLU A 61 -9.74 -22.76 -37.16
C GLU A 61 -8.66 -23.54 -36.41
N GLU A 62 -7.39 -23.33 -36.78
CA GLU A 62 -6.24 -23.94 -36.11
C GLU A 62 -6.14 -23.47 -34.65
N LEU A 63 -6.30 -22.17 -34.39
CA LEU A 63 -6.25 -21.62 -33.04
C LEU A 63 -7.40 -22.13 -32.18
N MET A 64 -8.63 -22.17 -32.72
CA MET A 64 -9.79 -22.70 -31.99
C MET A 64 -9.59 -24.18 -31.59
N ASN A 65 -8.99 -24.99 -32.47
CA ASN A 65 -8.64 -26.37 -32.14
C ASN A 65 -7.57 -26.44 -31.05
N VAL A 66 -6.54 -25.60 -31.11
CA VAL A 66 -5.52 -25.51 -30.05
C VAL A 66 -6.13 -25.12 -28.71
N PHE A 67 -7.06 -24.16 -28.68
CA PHE A 67 -7.77 -23.76 -27.47
C PHE A 67 -8.56 -24.92 -26.84
N ARG A 68 -9.32 -25.68 -27.66
CA ARG A 68 -10.08 -26.85 -27.19
C ARG A 68 -9.19 -27.98 -26.69
N GLU A 69 -8.09 -28.25 -27.38
CA GLU A 69 -7.16 -29.33 -27.01
C GLU A 69 -6.30 -29.00 -25.79
N THR A 70 -6.04 -27.72 -25.54
CA THR A 70 -5.10 -27.27 -24.50
C THR A 70 -5.84 -27.00 -23.20
N GLN A 71 -6.24 -28.08 -22.52
CA GLN A 71 -7.00 -28.03 -21.26
C GLN A 71 -6.29 -27.24 -20.14
N ASN A 72 -4.98 -27.03 -20.27
CA ASN A 72 -4.15 -26.24 -19.36
C ASN A 72 -3.93 -24.78 -19.73
N LEU A 73 -4.67 -24.29 -20.72
CA LEU A 73 -4.73 -22.89 -21.06
C LEU A 73 -5.78 -22.16 -20.22
N VAL A 74 -5.42 -20.99 -19.72
CA VAL A 74 -6.33 -19.96 -19.21
C VAL A 74 -6.15 -18.73 -20.10
N ALA A 75 -7.23 -18.19 -20.66
CA ALA A 75 -7.22 -16.94 -21.42
C ALA A 75 -7.90 -15.82 -20.64
N ILE A 76 -7.57 -14.58 -20.98
CA ILE A 76 -8.17 -13.41 -20.34
C ILE A 76 -9.54 -13.05 -20.91
N GLU A 77 -10.36 -12.50 -20.05
CA GLU A 77 -11.53 -11.67 -20.39
C GLU A 77 -11.44 -10.33 -19.63
N LYS A 78 -12.34 -9.41 -19.92
CA LYS A 78 -12.48 -8.15 -19.18
C LYS A 78 -13.94 -7.92 -18.84
N LEU A 79 -14.21 -7.65 -17.56
CA LEU A 79 -15.57 -7.57 -17.03
C LEU A 79 -15.96 -6.16 -16.59
N VAL A 80 -15.00 -5.32 -16.18
CA VAL A 80 -15.28 -3.97 -15.66
C VAL A 80 -14.97 -2.91 -16.73
N GLY A 81 -15.92 -1.99 -16.91
CA GLY A 81 -15.84 -0.95 -17.94
C GLY A 81 -16.19 -1.51 -19.32
N THR A 82 -15.28 -1.36 -20.29
CA THR A 82 -15.45 -1.97 -21.61
C THR A 82 -15.21 -3.47 -21.51
N GLN A 83 -16.30 -4.24 -21.59
CA GLN A 83 -16.26 -5.70 -21.53
C GLN A 83 -15.62 -6.29 -22.79
N ILE A 84 -14.78 -7.30 -22.60
CA ILE A 84 -14.13 -8.05 -23.68
C ILE A 84 -14.24 -9.53 -23.33
N SER A 85 -14.95 -10.29 -24.14
CA SER A 85 -15.18 -11.72 -23.87
C SER A 85 -13.92 -12.56 -24.06
N ALA A 86 -13.83 -13.67 -23.33
CA ALA A 86 -12.84 -14.71 -23.62
C ALA A 86 -13.04 -15.30 -25.04
N PRO A 87 -12.02 -15.96 -25.62
CA PRO A 87 -12.15 -16.62 -26.91
C PRO A 87 -13.30 -17.62 -26.94
N SER A 88 -14.18 -17.51 -27.95
CA SER A 88 -15.41 -18.32 -28.05
C SER A 88 -15.20 -19.85 -28.12
N ALA A 89 -13.97 -20.29 -28.42
CA ALA A 89 -13.60 -21.70 -28.40
C ALA A 89 -13.43 -22.27 -26.97
N LEU A 90 -13.26 -21.42 -25.96
CA LEU A 90 -13.11 -21.79 -24.56
C LEU A 90 -14.48 -21.78 -23.88
N THR A 91 -15.14 -22.93 -23.84
CA THR A 91 -16.47 -23.08 -23.21
C THR A 91 -16.39 -23.48 -21.74
N ASN A 92 -15.21 -23.91 -21.27
CA ASN A 92 -15.00 -24.25 -19.86
C ASN A 92 -14.65 -22.97 -19.07
N PRO A 93 -15.46 -22.57 -18.08
CA PRO A 93 -15.19 -21.40 -17.24
C PRO A 93 -13.82 -21.46 -16.55
N GLN A 94 -13.26 -22.65 -16.34
CA GLN A 94 -11.94 -22.81 -15.73
C GLN A 94 -10.77 -22.48 -16.66
N GLN A 95 -11.03 -22.28 -17.96
CA GLN A 95 -10.04 -21.84 -18.95
C GLN A 95 -10.12 -20.34 -19.23
N GLN A 96 -10.89 -19.60 -18.44
CA GLN A 96 -11.01 -18.14 -18.56
C GLN A 96 -10.87 -17.49 -17.19
N GLY A 97 -10.41 -16.25 -17.17
CA GLY A 97 -10.41 -15.42 -15.98
C GLY A 97 -10.21 -13.96 -16.33
N PHE A 98 -10.81 -13.07 -15.55
CA PHE A 98 -10.79 -11.65 -15.88
C PHE A 98 -9.41 -11.02 -15.59
N ALA A 99 -8.99 -10.09 -16.45
CA ALA A 99 -7.72 -9.35 -16.33
C ALA A 99 -7.87 -7.98 -15.67
N ASP A 100 -9.06 -7.64 -15.17
CA ASP A 100 -9.33 -6.36 -14.51
C ASP A 100 -8.35 -6.08 -13.34
N GLN A 101 -7.79 -4.87 -13.35
CA GLN A 101 -6.83 -4.40 -12.37
C GLN A 101 -7.44 -3.29 -11.51
N VAL A 102 -7.13 -3.31 -10.21
CA VAL A 102 -7.60 -2.28 -9.29
C VAL A 102 -6.53 -1.20 -9.15
N ILE A 103 -6.81 -0.05 -9.75
CA ILE A 103 -5.92 1.10 -9.79
C ILE A 103 -6.26 2.02 -8.60
N ASP A 104 -5.27 2.31 -7.74
CA ASP A 104 -5.45 3.28 -6.66
C ASP A 104 -5.55 4.71 -7.18
N ARG A 105 -6.01 5.65 -6.33
CA ARG A 105 -6.19 7.07 -6.69
C ARG A 105 -4.96 7.75 -7.29
N ASP A 106 -3.76 7.26 -6.99
CA ASP A 106 -2.50 7.78 -7.51
C ASP A 106 -1.97 7.02 -8.73
N GLY A 107 -2.82 6.19 -9.35
CA GLY A 107 -2.52 5.40 -10.55
C GLY A 107 -1.78 4.10 -10.30
N THR A 108 -1.39 3.79 -9.06
CA THR A 108 -0.56 2.62 -8.76
C THR A 108 -1.39 1.39 -8.41
N VAL A 109 -1.03 0.23 -8.94
CA VAL A 109 -1.66 -1.05 -8.60
C VAL A 109 -1.04 -1.62 -7.32
N ARG A 110 -1.81 -1.62 -6.22
CA ARG A 110 -1.41 -2.19 -4.92
C ARG A 110 -2.35 -3.28 -4.42
N ARG A 111 -3.47 -3.48 -5.13
CA ARG A 111 -4.55 -4.39 -4.77
C ARG A 111 -4.73 -5.39 -5.90
N GLY A 112 -4.72 -6.67 -5.55
CA GLY A 112 -5.05 -7.74 -6.47
C GLY A 112 -6.53 -8.09 -6.32
N LEU A 113 -7.29 -8.01 -7.40
CA LEU A 113 -8.67 -8.48 -7.47
C LEU A 113 -8.66 -9.98 -7.80
N LEU A 114 -9.21 -10.79 -6.91
CA LEU A 114 -9.20 -12.24 -7.01
C LEU A 114 -10.51 -12.80 -7.56
N SER A 115 -11.63 -12.17 -7.20
CA SER A 115 -12.94 -12.52 -7.74
C SER A 115 -13.89 -11.33 -7.66
N LEU A 116 -14.99 -11.38 -8.42
CA LEU A 116 -16.08 -10.42 -8.30
C LEU A 116 -17.42 -11.12 -8.58
N TYR A 117 -18.50 -10.52 -8.12
CA TYR A 117 -19.85 -10.92 -8.53
C TYR A 117 -20.34 -9.94 -9.59
N LEU A 118 -20.80 -10.46 -10.72
CA LEU A 118 -21.46 -9.71 -11.77
C LEU A 118 -22.76 -10.44 -12.09
N GLU A 119 -23.90 -9.74 -12.01
CA GLU A 119 -25.23 -10.36 -12.26
C GLU A 119 -25.46 -11.65 -11.43
N ASP A 120 -25.03 -11.64 -10.16
CA ASP A 120 -25.05 -12.77 -9.22
C ASP A 120 -24.17 -13.99 -9.59
N GLU A 121 -23.37 -13.90 -10.66
CA GLU A 121 -22.38 -14.90 -11.03
C GLU A 121 -20.99 -14.56 -10.47
N LEU A 122 -20.31 -15.56 -9.91
CA LEU A 122 -18.94 -15.42 -9.40
C LEU A 122 -17.95 -15.58 -10.56
N HIS A 123 -17.23 -14.51 -10.86
CA HIS A 123 -16.09 -14.55 -11.78
C HIS A 123 -14.78 -14.59 -11.01
N ILE A 124 -13.80 -15.32 -11.54
CA ILE A 124 -12.46 -15.49 -10.97
C ILE A 124 -11.44 -14.75 -11.83
N SER A 125 -10.47 -14.09 -11.19
CA SER A 125 -9.43 -13.38 -11.94
C SER A 125 -8.48 -14.33 -12.63
N PHE A 126 -7.90 -13.89 -13.75
CA PHE A 126 -6.90 -14.62 -14.52
C PHE A 126 -5.77 -15.16 -13.64
N ALA A 127 -5.24 -14.32 -12.75
CA ALA A 127 -4.17 -14.69 -11.84
C ALA A 127 -4.61 -15.75 -10.81
N LEU A 128 -5.81 -15.62 -10.23
CA LEU A 128 -6.31 -16.62 -9.29
C LEU A 128 -6.59 -17.95 -10.01
N GLN A 129 -7.21 -17.91 -11.20
CA GLN A 129 -7.52 -19.11 -11.99
C GLN A 129 -6.25 -19.93 -12.30
N ILE A 130 -5.18 -19.25 -12.74
CA ILE A 130 -3.88 -19.90 -12.99
C ILE A 130 -3.28 -20.48 -11.70
N ALA A 131 -3.29 -19.71 -10.60
CA ALA A 131 -2.74 -20.16 -9.33
C ALA A 131 -3.48 -21.40 -8.80
N LEU A 132 -4.82 -21.39 -8.82
CA LEU A 132 -5.65 -22.52 -8.39
C LEU A 132 -5.41 -23.76 -9.26
N ARG A 133 -5.23 -23.58 -10.57
CA ARG A 133 -4.97 -24.69 -11.48
C ARG A 133 -3.58 -25.32 -11.28
N TYR A 134 -2.57 -24.49 -11.01
CA TYR A 134 -1.24 -24.96 -10.64
C TYR A 134 -1.28 -25.74 -9.32
N LEU A 135 -1.85 -25.13 -8.28
CA LEU A 135 -1.95 -25.70 -6.93
C LEU A 135 -2.85 -26.95 -6.86
N GLY A 136 -3.92 -27.00 -7.64
CA GLY A 136 -4.85 -28.12 -7.67
C GLY A 136 -4.21 -29.43 -8.12
N ALA A 137 -3.17 -29.38 -8.96
CA ALA A 137 -2.39 -30.57 -9.31
C ALA A 137 -1.55 -31.12 -8.14
N ASP A 138 -1.31 -30.33 -7.08
CA ASP A 138 -0.73 -30.78 -5.80
C ASP A 138 -1.83 -31.08 -4.75
N GLY A 139 -3.11 -31.11 -5.15
CA GLY A 139 -4.25 -31.34 -4.26
C GLY A 139 -4.60 -30.13 -3.37
N ILE A 140 -4.05 -28.95 -3.64
CA ILE A 140 -4.33 -27.74 -2.87
C ILE A 140 -5.52 -27.00 -3.50
N VAL A 141 -6.62 -26.95 -2.76
CA VAL A 141 -7.88 -26.29 -3.17
C VAL A 141 -8.26 -25.20 -2.14
N PRO A 142 -9.02 -24.17 -2.55
CA PRO A 142 -9.46 -23.12 -1.63
C PRO A 142 -10.54 -23.66 -0.68
N GLU A 143 -10.36 -23.43 0.62
CA GLU A 143 -11.35 -23.79 1.64
C GLU A 143 -11.94 -22.51 2.25
N PRO A 144 -13.26 -22.30 2.19
CA PRO A 144 -13.90 -21.15 2.82
C PRO A 144 -13.80 -21.25 4.35
N LEU A 145 -13.55 -20.11 4.99
CA LEU A 145 -13.53 -19.92 6.43
C LEU A 145 -14.50 -18.79 6.82
N GLU A 146 -14.70 -18.57 8.12
CA GLU A 146 -15.53 -17.46 8.61
C GLU A 146 -15.01 -16.08 8.18
N HIS A 147 -15.93 -15.12 8.07
CA HIS A 147 -15.65 -13.72 7.71
C HIS A 147 -14.99 -13.58 6.34
N ASP A 148 -15.48 -14.35 5.35
CA ASP A 148 -15.02 -14.35 3.96
C ASP A 148 -13.52 -14.63 3.81
N LYS A 149 -12.91 -15.30 4.79
CA LYS A 149 -11.52 -15.75 4.68
C LYS A 149 -11.47 -17.03 3.86
N ILE A 150 -10.37 -17.22 3.13
CA ILE A 150 -10.17 -18.45 2.35
C ILE A 150 -8.83 -19.04 2.75
N ARG A 151 -8.82 -20.28 3.24
CA ARG A 151 -7.57 -21.03 3.39
C ARG A 151 -7.12 -21.51 2.02
N LEU A 152 -5.87 -21.26 1.68
CA LEU A 152 -5.24 -21.77 0.47
C LEU A 152 -3.89 -22.35 0.87
N GLY A 153 -3.80 -23.68 0.91
CA GLY A 153 -2.62 -24.41 1.38
C GLY A 153 -2.21 -23.99 2.81
N ARG A 154 -0.98 -23.49 2.96
CA ARG A 154 -0.40 -23.08 4.25
C ARG A 154 -0.78 -21.68 4.72
N SER A 155 -1.55 -20.92 3.94
CA SER A 155 -1.89 -19.53 4.25
C SER A 155 -3.40 -19.27 4.19
N THR A 156 -3.80 -18.10 4.66
CA THR A 156 -5.19 -17.64 4.65
C THR A 156 -5.25 -16.30 3.93
N LEU A 157 -6.02 -16.27 2.85
CA LEU A 157 -6.41 -15.05 2.16
C LEU A 157 -7.43 -14.33 3.05
N VAL A 158 -7.18 -13.04 3.29
CA VAL A 158 -8.06 -12.17 4.07
C VAL A 158 -8.49 -11.04 3.15
N PRO A 159 -9.79 -10.83 2.95
CA PRO A 159 -10.27 -9.80 2.05
C PRO A 159 -10.00 -8.41 2.63
N LEU A 160 -9.72 -7.46 1.74
CA LEU A 160 -9.60 -6.06 2.07
C LEU A 160 -10.96 -5.48 2.46
N THR A 161 -10.95 -4.64 3.50
CA THR A 161 -12.12 -3.82 3.88
C THR A 161 -11.90 -2.36 3.49
N SER A 162 -12.97 -1.57 3.39
CA SER A 162 -12.92 -0.17 2.92
C SER A 162 -11.98 0.74 3.71
N ASN A 163 -11.64 0.35 4.95
CA ASN A 163 -10.78 1.11 5.86
C ASN A 163 -9.52 0.31 6.30
N SER A 164 -9.07 -0.63 5.47
CA SER A 164 -7.86 -1.42 5.74
C SER A 164 -6.59 -0.57 5.60
N GLY A 165 -5.76 -0.53 6.64
CA GLY A 165 -4.49 0.19 6.61
C GLY A 165 -4.67 1.69 6.35
N GLY A 166 -4.04 2.20 5.28
CA GLY A 166 -4.16 3.60 4.86
C GLY A 166 -5.36 3.91 3.96
N TYR A 167 -6.17 2.91 3.59
CA TYR A 167 -7.38 3.14 2.81
C TYR A 167 -8.48 3.76 3.68
N VAL A 168 -9.25 4.70 3.12
CA VAL A 168 -10.39 5.34 3.79
C VAL A 168 -11.56 5.38 2.83
N ARG A 169 -12.64 4.66 3.18
CA ARG A 169 -13.83 4.49 2.32
C ARG A 169 -13.43 4.08 0.89
N ALA A 170 -12.46 3.18 0.78
CA ALA A 170 -12.06 2.64 -0.50
C ALA A 170 -13.17 1.75 -1.07
N ASP A 171 -13.33 1.82 -2.39
CA ASP A 171 -14.13 0.84 -3.11
C ASP A 171 -13.41 -0.52 -3.05
N VAL A 172 -14.03 -1.43 -2.32
CA VAL A 172 -13.56 -2.80 -2.06
C VAL A 172 -14.60 -3.81 -2.54
N GLY A 173 -15.29 -3.51 -3.66
CA GLY A 173 -16.09 -4.53 -4.36
C GLY A 173 -15.27 -5.76 -4.70
N GLY A 174 -15.91 -6.91 -4.93
CA GLY A 174 -15.22 -8.18 -5.17
C GLY A 174 -14.26 -8.59 -4.03
N TYR A 175 -13.49 -9.65 -4.27
CA TYR A 175 -12.51 -10.17 -3.32
C TYR A 175 -11.14 -9.58 -3.62
N GLN A 176 -10.74 -8.56 -2.87
CA GLN A 176 -9.45 -7.88 -3.06
C GLN A 176 -8.45 -8.24 -1.96
N VAL A 177 -7.18 -8.37 -2.32
CA VAL A 177 -6.07 -8.55 -1.36
C VAL A 177 -4.96 -7.52 -1.61
N LEU A 178 -4.17 -7.21 -0.58
CA LEU A 178 -2.97 -6.41 -0.74
C LEU A 178 -1.88 -7.17 -1.49
N MET A 179 -1.19 -6.51 -2.42
CA MET A 179 -0.10 -7.11 -3.20
C MET A 179 1.25 -7.01 -2.48
N ASN A 180 1.77 -8.14 -2.04
CA ASN A 180 3.17 -8.35 -1.65
C ASN A 180 3.97 -8.81 -2.88
N TYR A 181 4.32 -7.86 -3.75
CA TYR A 181 5.06 -8.11 -4.99
C TYR A 181 6.34 -8.94 -4.74
N HIS A 182 6.60 -9.89 -5.63
CA HIS A 182 7.86 -10.62 -5.68
C HIS A 182 9.01 -9.75 -6.20
N GLY A 183 8.73 -8.92 -7.21
CA GLY A 183 9.65 -7.91 -7.70
C GLY A 183 9.30 -7.29 -9.04
N ASP A 184 10.29 -6.62 -9.63
CA ASP A 184 10.24 -6.02 -10.96
C ASP A 184 10.33 -7.11 -12.06
N THR A 185 10.27 -6.72 -13.33
CA THR A 185 10.29 -7.66 -14.49
C THR A 185 11.52 -8.57 -14.51
N ASP A 186 12.66 -8.09 -14.01
CA ASP A 186 13.93 -8.81 -13.93
C ASP A 186 13.94 -9.96 -12.90
N ARG A 187 12.88 -10.10 -12.10
CA ARG A 187 12.69 -11.20 -11.15
C ARG A 187 11.93 -12.39 -11.75
N PHE A 188 11.53 -12.33 -13.01
CA PHE A 188 10.85 -13.41 -13.71
C PHE A 188 11.65 -13.83 -14.93
N LEU A 189 11.76 -15.15 -15.15
CA LEU A 189 12.43 -15.68 -16.32
C LEU A 189 11.63 -15.29 -17.57
N SER A 190 12.25 -14.58 -18.50
CA SER A 190 11.55 -13.99 -19.66
C SER A 190 12.22 -14.40 -20.98
N PHE A 191 11.41 -14.74 -21.99
CA PHE A 191 11.86 -15.06 -23.35
C PHE A 191 10.99 -14.33 -24.37
N SER A 192 11.56 -13.93 -25.51
CA SER A 192 10.78 -13.29 -26.57
C SER A 192 9.86 -14.27 -27.29
N LEU A 193 8.83 -13.75 -27.95
CA LEU A 193 7.96 -14.51 -28.85
C LEU A 193 8.79 -15.24 -29.89
N GLN A 194 9.79 -14.58 -30.48
CA GLN A 194 10.65 -15.19 -31.48
C GLN A 194 11.40 -16.41 -30.95
N ALA A 195 11.96 -16.33 -29.72
CA ALA A 195 12.66 -17.45 -29.10
C ALA A 195 11.73 -18.65 -28.87
N ALA A 196 10.48 -18.39 -28.44
CA ALA A 196 9.45 -19.41 -28.27
C ALA A 196 9.06 -20.06 -29.62
N LEU A 197 8.82 -19.26 -30.66
CA LEU A 197 8.46 -19.76 -32.00
C LEU A 197 9.56 -20.61 -32.64
N MET A 198 10.82 -20.26 -32.39
CA MET A 198 11.99 -21.01 -32.87
C MET A 198 12.34 -22.23 -32.00
N GLY A 199 11.61 -22.49 -30.91
CA GLY A 199 11.90 -23.60 -30.00
C GLY A 199 13.24 -23.46 -29.26
N ARG A 200 13.68 -22.23 -29.00
CA ARG A 200 14.97 -21.93 -28.33
C ARG A 200 14.86 -21.76 -26.82
N ILE A 201 13.67 -21.99 -26.25
CA ILE A 201 13.48 -21.92 -24.80
C ILE A 201 13.92 -23.27 -24.20
N PRO A 202 14.81 -23.25 -23.20
CA PRO A 202 15.22 -24.46 -22.49
C PRO A 202 14.03 -25.22 -21.89
N ASP A 203 14.06 -26.56 -21.99
CA ASP A 203 12.98 -27.43 -21.48
C ASP A 203 12.69 -27.19 -20.00
N ASP A 204 13.73 -26.96 -19.20
CA ASP A 204 13.61 -26.70 -17.78
C ASP A 204 12.93 -25.37 -17.49
N ALA A 205 12.86 -24.42 -18.43
CA ALA A 205 12.13 -23.17 -18.24
C ALA A 205 10.61 -23.29 -18.45
N ILE A 206 10.13 -24.35 -19.11
CA ILE A 206 8.70 -24.50 -19.47
C ILE A 206 8.07 -25.71 -18.78
N ARG A 207 8.78 -26.84 -18.72
CA ARG A 207 8.26 -28.10 -18.18
C ARG A 207 7.84 -27.94 -16.72
N ASP A 208 6.61 -28.37 -16.42
CA ASP A 208 6.01 -28.28 -15.09
C ASP A 208 5.94 -26.85 -14.49
N ARG A 209 6.05 -25.82 -15.35
CA ARG A 209 6.00 -24.41 -14.95
C ARG A 209 4.69 -23.74 -15.36
N ILE A 210 4.46 -22.55 -14.81
CA ILE A 210 3.48 -21.61 -15.36
C ILE A 210 4.16 -20.84 -16.49
N VAL A 211 3.51 -20.80 -17.65
CA VAL A 211 3.96 -20.00 -18.80
C VAL A 211 2.95 -18.92 -19.05
N LEU A 212 3.31 -17.67 -18.78
CA LEU A 212 2.49 -16.50 -19.09
C LEU A 212 2.91 -15.95 -20.45
N ILE A 213 1.96 -15.62 -21.30
CA ILE A 213 2.20 -15.04 -22.63
C ILE A 213 1.50 -13.69 -22.64
N GLY A 214 2.22 -12.60 -22.84
CA GLY A 214 1.63 -11.27 -22.81
C GLY A 214 2.47 -10.22 -23.52
N THR A 215 1.84 -9.08 -23.82
CA THR A 215 2.49 -7.98 -24.52
C THR A 215 3.30 -7.11 -23.56
N THR A 216 4.53 -6.76 -23.96
CA THR A 216 5.38 -5.78 -23.27
C THR A 216 5.71 -4.58 -24.13
N ALA A 217 5.18 -4.55 -25.37
CA ALA A 217 5.36 -3.46 -26.31
C ALA A 217 4.67 -2.17 -25.80
N PRO A 218 5.40 -1.03 -25.69
CA PRO A 218 4.82 0.23 -25.23
C PRO A 218 3.67 0.73 -26.10
N THR A 219 3.66 0.39 -27.39
CA THR A 219 2.62 0.77 -28.37
C THR A 219 1.26 0.12 -28.10
N VAL A 220 1.23 -1.01 -27.39
CA VAL A 220 -0.01 -1.72 -27.01
C VAL A 220 -0.65 -1.09 -25.76
N ASN A 221 0.13 -0.34 -24.97
CA ASN A 221 -0.31 0.44 -23.82
C ASN A 221 -0.95 -0.38 -22.67
N ASP A 222 -0.47 -1.60 -22.43
CA ASP A 222 -0.78 -2.40 -21.23
C ASP A 222 0.29 -2.20 -20.14
N LEU A 223 0.54 -0.94 -19.79
CA LEU A 223 1.60 -0.52 -18.87
C LEU A 223 1.01 0.11 -17.60
N LEU A 224 1.32 -0.46 -16.45
CA LEU A 224 0.75 -0.10 -15.15
C LEU A 224 1.81 0.49 -14.22
N LEU A 225 1.42 1.50 -13.43
CA LEU A 225 2.27 1.96 -12.33
C LEU A 225 2.21 0.94 -11.18
N THR A 226 3.37 0.57 -10.67
CA THR A 226 3.52 -0.33 -9.52
C THR A 226 4.43 0.30 -8.46
N PRO A 227 4.54 -0.29 -7.25
CA PRO A 227 5.53 0.17 -6.27
C PRO A 227 6.98 0.15 -6.78
N PHE A 228 7.29 -0.61 -7.85
CA PHE A 228 8.62 -0.63 -8.49
C PHE A 228 8.83 0.46 -9.53
N SER A 229 7.75 1.14 -9.97
CA SER A 229 7.84 2.11 -11.06
C SER A 229 8.61 3.37 -10.68
N ARG A 230 8.57 3.81 -9.42
CA ARG A 230 9.23 5.05 -9.00
C ARG A 230 10.60 4.74 -8.37
N LYS A 231 11.67 5.07 -9.09
CA LYS A 231 13.04 5.10 -8.55
C LYS A 231 13.45 6.56 -8.31
N ILE A 232 14.23 6.82 -7.26
CA ILE A 232 14.73 8.16 -6.94
C ILE A 232 15.50 8.68 -8.16
N ASN A 233 15.13 9.86 -8.67
CA ASN A 233 15.72 10.52 -9.83
C ASN A 233 15.57 9.78 -11.17
N SER A 234 14.49 9.01 -11.37
CA SER A 234 14.20 8.38 -12.68
C SER A 234 12.76 8.64 -13.11
N ILE A 235 12.55 8.69 -14.43
CA ILE A 235 11.20 8.67 -15.00
C ILE A 235 10.52 7.37 -14.54
N PRO A 236 9.25 7.41 -14.08
CA PRO A 236 8.56 6.21 -13.65
C PRO A 236 8.55 5.14 -14.75
N ASN A 237 9.12 3.97 -14.47
CA ASN A 237 9.09 2.84 -15.42
C ASN A 237 7.85 1.99 -15.13
N GLN A 238 6.90 1.98 -16.06
CA GLN A 238 5.69 1.18 -15.88
C GLN A 238 5.98 -0.31 -16.09
N MET A 239 5.21 -1.15 -15.40
CA MET A 239 5.30 -2.60 -15.50
C MET A 239 4.23 -3.10 -16.48
N PRO A 240 4.57 -3.98 -17.44
CA PRO A 240 3.56 -4.61 -18.29
C PRO A 240 2.55 -5.45 -17.48
N GLY A 241 1.29 -5.47 -17.89
CA GLY A 241 0.19 -6.16 -17.18
C GLY A 241 0.48 -7.63 -16.87
N VAL A 242 1.10 -8.34 -17.80
CA VAL A 242 1.52 -9.74 -17.62
C VAL A 242 2.44 -9.95 -16.40
N PHE A 243 3.29 -8.97 -16.06
CA PHE A 243 4.15 -9.06 -14.88
C PHE A 243 3.43 -8.68 -13.58
N VAL A 244 2.36 -7.88 -13.66
CA VAL A 244 1.45 -7.65 -12.51
C VAL A 244 0.71 -8.96 -12.18
N HIS A 245 0.21 -9.66 -13.21
CA HIS A 245 -0.35 -11.00 -13.06
C HIS A 245 0.68 -12.00 -12.52
N ALA A 246 1.91 -12.01 -13.04
CA ALA A 246 3.00 -12.86 -12.56
C ALA A 246 3.29 -12.64 -11.06
N ASN A 247 3.31 -11.39 -10.62
CA ASN A 247 3.49 -11.04 -9.21
C ASN A 247 2.33 -11.54 -8.33
N LEU A 248 1.08 -11.39 -8.78
CA LEU A 248 -0.08 -11.87 -8.04
C LEU A 248 -0.10 -13.41 -7.94
N ILE A 249 0.22 -14.10 -9.05
CA ILE A 249 0.37 -15.57 -9.08
C ILE A 249 1.49 -16.01 -8.12
N SER A 250 2.68 -15.41 -8.21
CA SER A 250 3.82 -15.72 -7.34
C SER A 250 3.48 -15.53 -5.86
N GLN A 251 2.75 -14.47 -5.51
CA GLN A 251 2.24 -14.24 -4.16
C GLN A 251 1.33 -15.38 -3.69
N LEU A 252 0.33 -15.77 -4.51
CA LEU A 252 -0.61 -16.83 -4.17
C LEU A 252 0.10 -18.19 -4.00
N LEU A 253 1.02 -18.52 -4.92
CA LEU A 253 1.81 -19.76 -4.84
C LEU A 253 2.71 -19.80 -3.60
N SER A 254 3.46 -18.73 -3.36
CA SER A 254 4.37 -18.65 -2.20
C SER A 254 3.59 -18.69 -0.88
N ALA A 255 2.41 -18.04 -0.83
CA ALA A 255 1.54 -18.14 0.34
C ALA A 255 1.04 -19.58 0.54
N ALA A 256 0.58 -20.24 -0.51
CA ALA A 256 0.00 -21.58 -0.44
C ALA A 256 1.02 -22.67 -0.14
N LEU A 257 2.18 -22.65 -0.83
CA LEU A 257 3.19 -23.70 -0.76
C LEU A 257 4.21 -23.49 0.37
N GLU A 258 4.61 -22.24 0.60
CA GLU A 258 5.70 -21.91 1.52
C GLU A 258 5.20 -21.25 2.80
N GLY A 259 3.92 -20.85 2.87
CA GLY A 259 3.38 -20.08 3.99
C GLY A 259 3.91 -18.64 4.04
N ARG A 260 4.35 -18.09 2.90
CA ARG A 260 4.80 -16.68 2.83
C ARG A 260 3.68 -15.77 3.32
N SER A 261 4.03 -14.87 4.24
CA SER A 261 3.06 -13.93 4.81
C SER A 261 2.56 -12.94 3.75
N LEU A 262 1.24 -12.81 3.67
CA LEU A 262 0.57 -11.75 2.94
C LEU A 262 0.68 -10.43 3.72
N MET A 263 0.52 -9.29 3.04
CA MET A 263 0.47 -8.00 3.74
C MET A 263 -0.75 -7.94 4.65
N ARG A 264 -0.51 -7.59 5.92
CA ARG A 264 -1.51 -7.51 6.98
C ARG A 264 -1.65 -6.08 7.45
N VAL A 265 -2.87 -5.74 7.84
CA VAL A 265 -3.20 -4.48 8.48
C VAL A 265 -3.73 -4.77 9.88
N TRP A 266 -3.55 -3.83 10.80
CA TRP A 266 -4.17 -3.94 12.10
C TRP A 266 -5.67 -3.69 12.03
N PRO A 267 -6.47 -4.37 12.89
CA PRO A 267 -7.85 -4.00 13.13
C PRO A 267 -7.98 -2.53 13.53
N SER A 268 -9.08 -1.89 13.14
CA SER A 268 -9.31 -0.46 13.37
C SER A 268 -9.14 -0.04 14.84
N MET A 269 -9.55 -0.89 15.80
CA MET A 269 -9.39 -0.61 17.23
C MET A 269 -7.93 -0.44 17.64
N ILE A 270 -7.04 -1.30 17.13
CA ILE A 270 -5.61 -1.22 17.44
C ILE A 270 -5.01 0.04 16.81
N ASN A 271 -5.46 0.44 15.62
CA ASN A 271 -5.03 1.70 15.00
C ASN A 271 -5.38 2.93 15.86
N TYR A 272 -6.58 2.97 16.44
CA TYR A 272 -6.97 4.08 17.33
C TYR A 272 -6.14 4.09 18.62
N LEU A 273 -5.96 2.93 19.26
CA LEU A 273 -5.13 2.82 20.46
C LEU A 273 -3.67 3.23 20.19
N TRP A 274 -3.15 2.92 19.01
CA TRP A 274 -1.82 3.33 18.58
C TRP A 274 -1.69 4.85 18.48
N VAL A 275 -2.66 5.53 17.85
CA VAL A 275 -2.67 7.00 17.77
C VAL A 275 -2.80 7.64 19.16
N VAL A 276 -3.67 7.09 20.02
CA VAL A 276 -3.83 7.58 21.41
C VAL A 276 -2.53 7.42 22.19
N PHE A 277 -1.86 6.28 22.08
CA PHE A 277 -0.57 6.03 22.72
C PHE A 277 0.47 7.11 22.36
N TRP A 278 0.63 7.39 21.06
CA TRP A 278 1.56 8.44 20.59
C TRP A 278 1.13 9.85 20.98
N THR A 279 -0.18 10.12 21.10
CA THR A 279 -0.70 11.38 21.63
C THR A 279 -0.34 11.58 23.10
N VAL A 280 -0.51 10.55 23.93
CA VAL A 280 -0.18 10.58 25.36
C VAL A 280 1.33 10.76 25.53
N LEU A 281 2.13 10.05 24.73
CA LEU A 281 3.58 10.17 24.78
C LEU A 281 4.06 11.58 24.38
N GLY A 282 3.50 12.16 23.32
CA GLY A 282 3.81 13.53 22.92
C GLY A 282 3.41 14.56 23.97
N THR A 283 2.24 14.40 24.58
CA THR A 283 1.78 15.21 25.71
C THR A 283 2.76 15.15 26.90
N ALA A 284 3.23 13.96 27.26
CA ALA A 284 4.19 13.77 28.35
C ALA A 284 5.52 14.48 28.04
N ILE A 285 6.06 14.32 26.83
CA ILE A 285 7.31 14.98 26.43
C ILE A 285 7.16 16.48 26.41
N GLY A 286 6.07 17.00 25.83
CA GLY A 286 5.79 18.43 25.82
C GLY A 286 5.79 19.03 27.23
N GLY A 287 5.14 18.35 28.19
CA GLY A 287 5.08 18.80 29.58
C GLY A 287 6.37 18.65 30.37
N LEU A 288 7.13 17.58 30.13
CA LEU A 288 8.43 17.33 30.78
C LEU A 288 9.55 18.20 30.19
N SER A 289 9.38 18.65 28.93
CA SER A 289 10.43 19.36 28.20
C SER A 289 10.89 20.61 28.93
N ARG A 290 9.97 21.40 29.50
CA ARG A 290 10.23 22.68 30.17
C ARG A 290 11.25 23.56 29.40
N LEU A 291 11.21 23.52 28.07
CA LEU A 291 12.16 24.20 27.17
C LEU A 291 13.63 23.75 27.27
N ASN A 292 13.92 22.62 27.90
CA ASN A 292 15.25 22.03 27.99
C ASN A 292 15.60 21.26 26.70
N TRP A 293 16.69 21.65 26.05
CA TRP A 293 17.15 21.11 24.77
C TRP A 293 17.37 19.58 24.77
N LYS A 294 17.64 18.96 25.93
CA LYS A 294 17.80 17.49 26.02
C LYS A 294 16.54 16.74 25.55
N TRP A 295 15.36 17.33 25.74
CA TRP A 295 14.09 16.72 25.30
C TRP A 295 13.88 16.83 23.79
N VAL A 296 14.58 17.74 23.10
CA VAL A 296 14.61 17.77 21.63
C VAL A 296 15.24 16.50 21.09
N LEU A 297 16.33 16.02 21.71
CA LEU A 297 16.97 14.76 21.32
C LEU A 297 16.03 13.56 21.54
N VAL A 298 15.29 13.54 22.65
CA VAL A 298 14.31 12.49 22.93
C VAL A 298 13.17 12.51 21.90
N PHE A 299 12.65 13.69 21.56
CA PHE A 299 11.61 13.86 20.55
C PHE A 299 12.05 13.37 19.17
N LEU A 300 13.27 13.73 18.75
CA LEU A 300 13.85 13.27 17.49
C LEU A 300 14.06 11.75 17.51
N GLY A 301 14.64 11.21 18.59
CA GLY A 301 14.87 9.77 18.75
C GLY A 301 13.58 8.96 18.66
N LEU A 302 12.50 9.41 19.30
CA LEU A 302 11.20 8.75 19.21
C LEU A 302 10.55 8.89 17.84
N SER A 303 10.71 10.04 17.17
CA SER A 303 10.21 10.23 15.80
C SER A 303 10.91 9.29 14.82
N PHE A 304 12.24 9.19 14.87
CA PHE A 304 13.00 8.24 14.07
C PHE A 304 12.69 6.78 14.46
N GLY A 305 12.52 6.51 15.75
CA GLY A 305 12.12 5.21 16.26
C GLY A 305 10.76 4.75 15.73
N LEU A 306 9.77 5.65 15.66
CA LEU A 306 8.46 5.35 15.08
C LEU A 306 8.55 5.02 13.59
N VAL A 307 9.32 5.80 12.81
CA VAL A 307 9.54 5.53 11.39
C VAL A 307 10.29 4.20 11.20
N GLY A 308 11.35 3.96 11.99
CA GLY A 308 12.11 2.72 11.96
C GLY A 308 11.27 1.50 12.33
N MET A 309 10.43 1.60 13.36
CA MET A 309 9.49 0.56 13.76
C MET A 309 8.49 0.26 12.64
N GLY A 310 7.95 1.30 12.00
CA GLY A 310 7.06 1.13 10.86
C GLY A 310 7.73 0.48 9.66
N TYR A 311 8.99 0.81 9.39
CA TYR A 311 9.78 0.17 8.34
C TYR A 311 10.03 -1.32 8.64
N VAL A 312 10.44 -1.65 9.86
CA VAL A 312 10.63 -3.05 10.28
C VAL A 312 9.31 -3.83 10.22
N ALA A 313 8.20 -3.24 10.69
CA ALA A 313 6.88 -3.83 10.58
C ALA A 313 6.52 -4.12 9.11
N PHE A 314 6.78 -3.18 8.20
CA PHE A 314 6.55 -3.35 6.77
C PHE A 314 7.36 -4.52 6.18
N LEU A 315 8.64 -4.66 6.55
CA LEU A 315 9.47 -5.81 6.15
C LEU A 315 8.91 -7.15 6.68
N LEU A 316 8.26 -7.11 7.84
CA LEU A 316 7.52 -8.24 8.42
C LEU A 316 6.09 -8.39 7.87
N CYS A 317 5.78 -7.74 6.74
CA CYS A 317 4.49 -7.74 6.06
C CYS A 317 3.34 -7.10 6.87
N TRP A 318 3.65 -6.18 7.80
CA TRP A 318 2.67 -5.38 8.52
C TRP A 318 2.64 -3.93 8.04
N TRP A 319 1.49 -3.48 7.55
CA TRP A 319 1.26 -2.08 7.21
C TRP A 319 0.57 -1.37 8.38
N ILE A 320 1.36 -0.62 9.16
CA ILE A 320 0.90 0.11 10.36
C ILE A 320 0.76 1.62 10.10
N PRO A 321 -0.11 2.33 10.83
CA PRO A 321 -0.42 3.73 10.56
C PRO A 321 0.63 4.70 11.15
N ILE A 322 1.75 4.88 10.45
CA ILE A 322 2.86 5.75 10.88
C ILE A 322 2.46 7.23 10.82
N VAL A 323 1.85 7.68 9.71
CA VAL A 323 1.53 9.10 9.46
C VAL A 323 0.57 9.70 10.50
N PRO A 324 -0.59 9.10 10.83
CA PRO A 324 -1.45 9.69 11.86
C PRO A 324 -0.79 9.63 13.25
N ALA A 325 0.02 8.60 13.54
CA ALA A 325 0.76 8.52 14.80
C ALA A 325 1.83 9.62 14.93
N THR A 326 2.59 9.90 13.87
CA THR A 326 3.58 10.99 13.86
C THR A 326 2.91 12.36 13.98
N ILE A 327 1.83 12.61 13.23
CA ILE A 327 1.07 13.87 13.34
C ILE A 327 0.53 14.06 14.76
N ALA A 328 -0.07 13.02 15.35
CA ALA A 328 -0.60 13.08 16.71
C ALA A 328 0.51 13.32 17.75
N PHE A 329 1.64 12.65 17.62
CA PHE A 329 2.82 12.87 18.46
C PHE A 329 3.35 14.31 18.35
N TRP A 330 3.54 14.81 17.13
CA TRP A 330 4.12 16.13 16.87
C TRP A 330 3.19 17.25 17.33
N THR A 331 1.91 17.16 17.00
CA THR A 331 0.91 18.19 17.36
C THR A 331 0.68 18.25 18.86
N SER A 332 0.54 17.12 19.54
CA SER A 332 0.38 17.09 21.01
C SER A 332 1.61 17.65 21.72
N THR A 333 2.82 17.26 21.30
CA THR A 333 4.07 17.79 21.86
C THR A 333 4.16 19.30 21.69
N LEU A 334 3.86 19.81 20.48
CA LEU A 334 3.91 21.23 20.17
C LEU A 334 2.91 22.03 20.99
N ILE A 335 1.64 21.62 21.01
CA ILE A 335 0.57 22.30 21.74
C ILE A 335 0.93 22.40 23.22
N VAL A 336 1.34 21.29 23.83
CA VAL A 336 1.64 21.25 25.26
C VAL A 336 2.86 22.11 25.58
N THR A 337 3.92 22.05 24.76
CA THR A 337 5.11 22.89 24.94
C THR A 337 4.76 24.38 24.88
N LEU A 338 3.90 24.80 23.93
CA LEU A 338 3.44 26.18 23.82
C LEU A 338 2.59 26.62 25.01
N LEU A 339 1.72 25.73 25.52
CA LEU A 339 0.91 26.00 26.70
C LEU A 339 1.79 26.17 27.94
N PHE A 340 2.78 25.29 28.14
CA PHE A 340 3.72 25.40 29.26
C PHE A 340 4.59 26.65 29.16
N ALA A 341 5.09 27.00 27.96
CA ALA A 341 5.85 28.24 27.75
C ALA A 341 5.00 29.47 28.15
N ARG A 342 3.77 29.57 27.63
CA ARG A 342 2.84 30.66 28.01
C ARG A 342 2.50 30.68 29.50
N GLN A 343 2.30 29.51 30.10
CA GLN A 343 2.03 29.42 31.53
C GLN A 343 3.22 29.86 32.36
N SER A 344 4.45 29.51 31.95
CA SER A 344 5.68 29.94 32.63
C SER A 344 5.90 31.45 32.53
N GLU A 345 5.64 32.08 31.38
CA GLU A 345 5.67 33.54 31.23
C GLU A 345 4.67 34.23 32.17
N HIS A 346 3.45 33.71 32.25
CA HIS A 346 2.43 34.24 33.16
C HIS A 346 2.81 34.09 34.65
N LEU A 347 3.40 32.95 35.03
CA LEU A 347 3.86 32.73 36.41
C LEU A 347 5.04 33.64 36.76
N TRP A 348 6.00 33.79 35.83
CA TRP A 348 7.15 34.67 36.00
C TRP A 348 6.71 36.13 36.15
N LEU A 349 5.82 36.63 35.26
CA LEU A 349 5.27 37.97 35.36
C LEU A 349 4.61 38.24 36.73
N ARG A 350 3.80 37.29 37.21
CA ARG A 350 3.15 37.42 38.53
C ARG A 350 4.18 37.46 39.66
N GLN A 351 5.18 36.58 39.64
CA GLN A 351 6.24 36.57 40.65
C GLN A 351 7.02 37.88 40.66
N THR A 352 7.45 38.38 39.50
CA THR A 352 8.14 39.67 39.36
C THR A 352 7.30 40.83 39.90
N VAL A 353 5.99 40.87 39.58
CA VAL A 353 5.08 41.89 40.12
C VAL A 353 4.95 41.76 41.65
N THR A 354 4.81 40.55 42.17
CA THR A 354 4.73 40.31 43.62
C THR A 354 6.01 40.73 44.35
N GLU A 355 7.18 40.44 43.80
CA GLU A 355 8.47 40.87 44.34
C GLU A 355 8.60 42.39 44.34
N ILE A 356 8.30 43.06 43.22
CA ILE A 356 8.31 44.53 43.13
C ILE A 356 7.34 45.16 44.16
N LEU A 357 6.14 44.59 44.31
CA LEU A 357 5.15 45.05 45.29
C LEU A 357 5.57 44.80 46.74
N SER A 358 6.39 43.77 47.01
CA SER A 358 6.89 43.49 48.37
C SER A 358 7.84 44.57 48.88
N GLU A 359 8.49 45.32 47.98
CA GLU A 359 9.35 46.46 48.33
C GLU A 359 8.61 47.79 48.47
N GLN A 360 7.30 47.82 48.17
CA GLN A 360 6.50 49.05 48.13
C GLN A 360 6.53 49.85 49.45
N THR A 361 6.65 49.16 50.59
CA THR A 361 6.74 49.78 51.92
C THR A 361 8.12 50.36 52.22
N LYS A 362 9.19 49.86 51.59
CA LYS A 362 10.56 50.34 51.77
C LYS A 362 10.90 51.49 50.82
N ASN A 363 10.48 51.40 49.55
CA ASN A 363 10.79 52.42 48.54
C ASN A 363 9.64 52.62 47.53
N PRO A 364 8.61 53.41 47.88
CA PRO A 364 7.38 53.54 47.08
C PRO A 364 7.61 54.20 45.71
N ALA A 365 8.57 55.11 45.60
CA ALA A 365 8.90 55.77 44.33
C ALA A 365 9.57 54.80 43.36
N ALA A 366 10.53 54.00 43.82
CA ALA A 366 11.20 53.00 43.00
C ALA A 366 10.24 51.90 42.53
N THR A 367 9.36 51.40 43.40
CA THR A 367 8.33 50.42 43.04
C THR A 367 7.40 50.93 41.94
N LYS A 368 6.95 52.20 42.02
CA LYS A 368 6.08 52.80 41.02
C LYS A 368 6.78 52.91 39.66
N ILE A 369 8.04 53.33 39.65
CA ILE A 369 8.86 53.43 38.44
C ILE A 369 9.07 52.04 37.82
N ALA A 370 9.46 51.04 38.61
CA ALA A 370 9.68 49.67 38.14
C ALA A 370 8.42 49.04 37.52
N LEU A 371 7.24 49.25 38.11
CA LEU A 371 5.97 48.78 37.56
C LEU A 371 5.59 49.46 36.25
N GLU A 372 5.83 50.77 36.11
CA GLU A 372 5.60 51.49 34.85
C GLU A 372 6.57 51.01 33.75
N TYR A 373 7.85 50.83 34.07
CA TYR A 373 8.82 50.26 33.12
C TYR A 373 8.44 48.84 32.68
N LEU A 374 8.04 47.97 33.62
CA LEU A 374 7.56 46.61 33.29
C LEU A 374 6.32 46.67 32.38
N LYS A 375 5.35 47.54 32.69
CA LYS A 375 4.15 47.74 31.84
C LYS A 375 4.46 48.24 30.43
N GLN A 376 5.53 49.00 30.24
CA GLN A 376 5.90 49.50 28.90
C GLN A 376 6.34 48.37 27.97
N GLY A 377 6.99 47.32 28.49
CA GLY A 377 7.45 46.16 27.73
C GLY A 377 6.39 45.06 27.50
N GLU A 378 5.21 45.18 28.12
CA GLU A 378 4.22 44.10 28.15
C GLU A 378 3.03 44.30 27.21
N ASN A 379 2.38 43.21 26.82
CA ASN A 379 1.19 43.27 25.96
C ASN A 379 -0.07 43.78 26.73
N PRO A 380 -1.15 44.23 26.04
CA PRO A 380 -2.34 44.78 26.72
C PRO A 380 -3.01 43.82 27.73
N LYS A 381 -2.94 42.51 27.50
CA LYS A 381 -3.50 41.50 28.41
C LYS A 381 -2.68 41.41 29.69
N ASN A 382 -1.35 41.41 29.57
CA ASN A 382 -0.42 41.38 30.69
C ASN A 382 -0.48 42.68 31.51
N LYS A 383 -0.64 43.86 30.86
CA LYS A 383 -0.88 45.13 31.56
C LYS A 383 -2.09 45.08 32.50
N ARG A 384 -3.22 44.51 32.04
CA ARG A 384 -4.42 44.33 32.88
C ARG A 384 -4.17 43.41 34.08
N VAL A 385 -3.31 42.40 33.94
CA VAL A 385 -2.92 41.51 35.06
C VAL A 385 -2.07 42.28 36.07
N ILE A 386 -1.12 43.10 35.61
CA ILE A 386 -0.32 43.96 36.50
C ILE A 386 -1.26 44.94 37.25
N ASP A 387 -2.18 45.59 36.54
CA ASP A 387 -3.14 46.54 37.13
C ASP A 387 -4.01 45.89 38.20
N SER A 388 -4.53 44.69 37.96
CA SER A 388 -5.37 43.99 38.94
C SER A 388 -4.58 43.57 40.19
N MET A 389 -3.32 43.16 40.04
CA MET A 389 -2.44 42.84 41.17
C MET A 389 -2.08 44.07 41.99
N VAL A 390 -1.80 45.20 41.34
CA VAL A 390 -1.53 46.50 42.00
C VAL A 390 -2.79 47.03 42.71
N ALA A 391 -3.98 46.84 42.13
CA ALA A 391 -5.23 47.21 42.79
C ALA A 391 -5.48 46.36 44.04
N ALA A 392 -5.21 45.04 43.96
CA ALA A 392 -5.36 44.12 45.08
C ALA A 392 -4.37 44.38 46.22
N SER A 393 -3.15 44.87 45.94
CA SER A 393 -2.19 45.21 46.99
C SER A 393 -2.59 46.46 47.79
N LYS A 394 -3.33 47.39 47.18
CA LYS A 394 -3.81 48.62 47.84
C LYS A 394 -5.00 48.38 48.78
N THR A 395 -5.77 47.31 48.58
CA THR A 395 -6.98 47.02 49.36
C THR A 395 -6.76 46.11 50.57
N GLY A 396 -5.53 45.61 50.80
CA GLY A 396 -5.16 44.94 52.06
C GLY A 396 -5.76 43.54 52.29
N SER A 397 -6.08 42.79 51.24
CA SER A 397 -6.69 41.45 51.40
C SER A 397 -5.64 40.32 51.48
N PRO A 398 -5.64 39.48 52.54
CA PRO A 398 -4.79 38.30 52.62
C PRO A 398 -5.38 37.11 51.83
N GLN A 399 -4.51 36.43 51.08
CA GLN A 399 -4.63 35.08 50.49
C GLN A 399 -5.75 34.78 49.49
N LEU A 400 -5.35 34.57 48.21
CA LEU A 400 -6.08 33.71 47.27
C LEU A 400 -5.86 32.23 47.64
N GLY A 401 -6.66 31.74 48.59
CA GLY A 401 -6.85 30.32 48.87
C GLY A 401 -7.71 29.66 47.79
N ARG A 402 -7.08 28.79 47.01
CA ARG A 402 -7.60 27.55 46.40
C ARG A 402 -9.12 27.32 46.56
N LYS A 403 -9.93 27.73 45.59
CA LYS A 403 -11.25 27.10 45.36
C LYS A 403 -11.01 25.72 44.73
N ARG A 404 -11.18 24.67 45.53
CA ARG A 404 -11.52 23.33 45.04
C ARG A 404 -13.01 23.39 44.73
N ASP A 405 -13.36 23.24 43.46
CA ASP A 405 -14.73 22.93 43.09
C ASP A 405 -14.88 21.40 43.09
N SER A 406 -15.86 20.98 43.88
CA SER A 406 -16.50 19.66 43.93
C SER A 406 -17.20 19.30 42.63
#